data_AF-A0A843F9P1-F1
#
_entry.id   AF-A0A843F9P1-F1
#
_cell.length_a   1.000
_cell.length_b   1.000
_cell.length_c   1.000
_cell.angle_alpha   90.00
_cell.angle_beta   90.00
_cell.angle_gamma   90.00
#
_symmetry.space_group_name_H-M   'P 1'
#
loop_
_entity.id
_entity.type
_entity.pdbx_description
1 polymer ?
#
loop_
_entity_poly.entity_id
_entity_poly.type
_entity_poly.pdbx_seq_one_letter_code
_entity_poly.pdbx_strand_id
1 'polypeptide(L)'
;MAIVEKKVELIELFYDLIFVYAISKLTALISEPVNGTVAPDSFFIYIITSFVILQAWLYFTNYVNRYGQWHWHEYILAIVNMIAVIFMANTINAQWNQMFVPFNISMLVMLSTVFVLYLIQVKQHGTFDIAAGNSIPDTFNRMFNIYYSSFGNSIGFS
;
A
#
# COMPACT_ATOMS: atom_id res chain seq x y z
N MET A 1 -17.63 -13.49 20.08
CA MET A 1 -16.78 -12.64 19.23
C MET A 1 -16.68 -13.34 17.88
N ALA A 2 -17.49 -12.94 16.90
CA ALA A 2 -17.45 -13.57 15.59
C ALA A 2 -16.19 -13.10 14.88
N ILE A 3 -15.26 -14.01 14.64
CA ILE A 3 -14.10 -13.73 13.79
C ILE A 3 -14.65 -13.72 12.37
N VAL A 4 -14.95 -12.52 11.87
CA VAL A 4 -15.20 -12.33 10.44
C VAL A 4 -13.86 -12.51 9.78
N GLU A 5 -13.60 -13.68 9.22
CA GLU A 5 -12.40 -13.93 8.41
C GLU A 5 -12.44 -12.99 7.20
N LYS A 6 -11.58 -11.96 7.21
CA LYS A 6 -11.28 -11.19 6.01
C LYS A 6 -10.69 -12.19 5.03
N LYS A 7 -11.42 -12.50 3.96
CA LYS A 7 -10.93 -13.38 2.89
C LYS A 7 -9.62 -12.78 2.39
N VAL A 8 -8.52 -13.51 2.56
CA VAL A 8 -7.20 -13.11 2.05
C VAL A 8 -7.34 -13.00 0.54
N GLU A 9 -7.14 -11.80 0.01
CA GLU A 9 -7.28 -11.57 -1.42
C GLU A 9 -6.07 -12.18 -2.15
N LEU A 10 -6.31 -12.89 -3.25
CA LEU A 10 -5.28 -13.63 -4.02
C LEU A 10 -4.13 -12.72 -4.49
N ILE A 11 -4.41 -11.43 -4.64
CA ILE A 11 -3.44 -10.40 -5.01
C ILE A 11 -2.46 -10.06 -3.87
N GLU A 12 -2.85 -10.22 -2.59
CA GLU A 12 -1.95 -10.11 -1.42
C GLU A 12 -0.93 -11.25 -1.47
N LEU A 13 -1.43 -12.47 -1.69
CA LEU A 13 -0.59 -13.67 -1.80
C LEU A 13 0.38 -13.57 -2.99
N PHE A 14 -0.09 -13.08 -4.14
CA PHE A 14 0.74 -12.92 -5.32
C PHE A 14 1.85 -11.88 -5.11
N TYR A 15 1.57 -10.80 -4.38
CA TYR A 15 2.57 -9.80 -4.02
C TYR A 15 3.68 -10.36 -3.15
N ASP A 16 3.34 -11.12 -2.11
CA ASP A 16 4.31 -11.75 -1.22
C ASP A 16 5.23 -12.71 -1.99
N LEU A 17 4.68 -13.47 -2.95
CA LEU A 17 5.46 -14.37 -3.79
C LEU A 17 6.51 -13.62 -4.64
N ILE A 18 6.15 -12.46 -5.20
CA ILE A 18 7.08 -11.65 -5.99
C ILE A 18 8.25 -11.14 -5.13
N PHE A 19 7.98 -10.75 -3.88
CA PHE A 19 9.04 -10.32 -2.96
C PHE A 19 9.96 -11.46 -2.53
N VAL A 20 9.39 -12.62 -2.22
CA VAL A 20 10.17 -13.82 -1.90
C VAL A 20 11.05 -14.21 -3.10
N TYR A 21 10.53 -14.08 -4.33
CA TYR A 21 11.32 -14.26 -5.55
C TYR A 21 12.47 -13.26 -5.65
N ALA A 22 12.24 -11.98 -5.37
CA ALA A 22 13.29 -10.95 -5.38
C ALA A 22 14.41 -11.23 -4.36
N ILE A 23 14.05 -11.65 -3.14
CA ILE A 23 15.02 -12.04 -2.10
C ILE A 23 15.79 -13.30 -2.52
N SER A 24 15.11 -14.27 -3.13
CA SER A 24 15.76 -15.49 -3.67
C SER A 24 16.79 -15.15 -4.76
N LYS A 25 16.44 -14.27 -5.70
CA LYS A 25 17.36 -13.76 -6.72
C LYS A 25 18.56 -13.03 -6.12
N LEU A 26 18.31 -12.21 -5.09
CA LEU A 26 19.38 -11.51 -4.38
C LEU A 26 20.33 -12.49 -3.66
N THR A 27 19.78 -13.54 -3.04
CA THR A 27 20.55 -14.58 -2.33
C THR A 27 21.37 -15.43 -3.31
N ALA A 28 20.81 -15.72 -4.49
CA ALA A 28 21.48 -16.47 -5.54
C ALA A 28 22.74 -15.75 -6.06
N LEU A 29 22.72 -14.41 -6.16
CA LEU A 29 23.90 -13.64 -6.58
C LEU A 29 25.12 -13.81 -5.66
N ILE A 30 24.92 -14.16 -4.39
CA ILE A 30 26.02 -14.32 -3.41
C ILE A 30 26.44 -15.78 -3.29
N SER A 31 25.53 -16.70 -3.66
CA SER A 31 25.82 -18.14 -3.69
C SER A 31 26.60 -18.56 -4.92
N GLU A 32 26.67 -17.72 -5.98
CA GLU A 32 27.56 -17.95 -7.12
C GLU A 32 29.00 -17.52 -6.76
N PRO A 33 29.93 -18.47 -6.53
CA PRO A 33 31.28 -18.14 -6.13
C PRO A 33 32.05 -17.66 -7.35
N VAL A 34 32.29 -16.36 -7.46
CA VAL A 34 33.29 -15.83 -8.38
C VAL A 34 34.67 -16.12 -7.74
N ASN A 35 35.34 -17.17 -8.21
CA ASN A 35 36.69 -17.59 -7.76
C ASN A 35 36.80 -18.17 -6.33
N GLY A 36 35.74 -18.75 -5.77
CA GLY A 36 35.82 -19.56 -4.54
C GLY A 36 36.01 -18.79 -3.23
N THR A 37 35.97 -17.45 -3.26
CA THR A 37 35.98 -16.62 -2.04
C THR A 37 34.90 -15.54 -2.15
N VAL A 38 33.88 -15.61 -1.30
CA VAL A 38 32.90 -14.53 -1.17
C VAL A 38 33.61 -13.35 -0.50
N ALA A 39 33.76 -12.24 -1.22
CA ALA A 39 34.29 -11.01 -0.64
C ALA A 39 33.39 -10.56 0.52
N PRO A 40 33.91 -10.32 1.73
CA PRO A 40 33.14 -9.85 2.88
C PRO A 40 32.30 -8.59 2.57
N ASP A 41 32.81 -7.72 1.70
CA ASP A 41 32.13 -6.49 1.27
C ASP A 41 30.80 -6.77 0.54
N SER A 42 30.76 -7.81 -0.30
CA SER A 42 29.54 -8.23 -1.01
C SER A 42 28.47 -8.76 -0.05
N PHE A 43 28.89 -9.35 1.07
CA PHE A 43 27.98 -9.83 2.10
C PHE A 43 27.35 -8.67 2.89
N PHE A 44 28.08 -7.59 3.16
CA PHE A 44 27.51 -6.39 3.77
C PHE A 44 26.50 -5.70 2.85
N ILE A 45 26.84 -5.57 1.56
CA ILE A 45 25.95 -5.01 0.54
C ILE A 45 24.64 -5.82 0.46
N TYR A 46 24.73 -7.14 0.53
CA TYR A 46 23.57 -8.03 0.58
C TYR A 46 22.65 -7.74 1.76
N ILE A 47 23.21 -7.67 2.98
CA ILE A 47 22.41 -7.43 4.19
C ILE A 47 21.67 -6.11 4.08
N ILE A 48 22.37 -5.04 3.65
CA ILE A 48 21.77 -3.72 3.48
C ILE A 48 20.66 -3.75 2.43
N THR A 49 20.93 -4.35 1.26
CA THR A 49 19.95 -4.44 0.17
C THR A 49 18.73 -5.26 0.58
N SER A 50 18.94 -6.39 1.26
CA SER A 50 17.86 -7.24 1.80
C SER A 50 17.01 -6.47 2.79
N PHE A 51 17.64 -5.72 3.70
CA PHE A 51 16.93 -4.92 4.69
C PHE A 51 16.06 -3.84 4.01
N VAL A 52 16.58 -3.18 2.98
CA VAL A 52 15.85 -2.16 2.21
C VAL A 52 14.63 -2.77 1.49
N ILE A 53 14.79 -3.93 0.85
CA ILE A 53 13.68 -4.66 0.21
C ILE A 53 12.62 -5.05 1.25
N LEU A 54 13.04 -5.61 2.39
CA LEU A 54 12.15 -6.00 3.48
C LEU A 54 11.38 -4.79 4.05
N GLN A 55 12.02 -3.63 4.19
CA GLN A 55 11.36 -2.40 4.62
C GLN A 55 10.23 -2.00 3.66
N ALA A 56 10.50 -1.99 2.34
CA ALA A 56 9.47 -1.65 1.36
C ALA A 56 8.32 -2.66 1.33
N TRP A 57 8.62 -3.95 1.45
CA TRP A 57 7.62 -5.01 1.58
C TRP A 57 6.71 -4.77 2.79
N LEU A 58 7.30 -4.54 3.96
CA LEU A 58 6.56 -4.30 5.19
C LEU A 58 5.66 -3.08 5.10
N TYR A 59 6.08 -1.99 4.46
CA TYR A 59 5.22 -0.81 4.29
C TYR A 59 3.98 -1.09 3.45
N PHE A 60 4.13 -1.84 2.35
CA PHE A 60 3.00 -2.21 1.51
C PHE A 60 2.07 -3.20 2.22
N THR A 61 2.61 -4.28 2.78
CA THR A 61 1.81 -5.29 3.48
C THR A 61 1.06 -4.69 4.67
N ASN A 62 1.69 -3.77 5.43
CA ASN A 62 0.99 -3.05 6.50
C ASN A 62 -0.15 -2.17 5.97
N TYR A 63 0.03 -1.50 4.82
CA TYR A 63 -1.05 -0.72 4.20
C TYR A 63 -2.22 -1.63 3.82
N VAL A 64 -1.94 -2.71 3.09
CA VAL A 64 -2.95 -3.64 2.58
C VAL A 64 -3.69 -4.36 3.71
N ASN A 65 -2.98 -4.79 4.75
CA ASN A 65 -3.58 -5.41 5.93
C ASN A 65 -4.55 -4.47 6.66
N ARG A 66 -4.26 -3.16 6.68
CA ARG A 66 -5.00 -2.18 7.47
C ARG A 66 -6.13 -1.49 6.70
N TYR A 67 -5.92 -1.23 5.41
CA TYR A 67 -6.80 -0.40 4.58
C TYR A 67 -7.29 -1.08 3.31
N GLY A 68 -6.98 -2.37 3.08
CA GLY A 68 -7.39 -3.12 1.89
C GLY A 68 -8.91 -3.26 1.74
N GLN A 69 -9.55 -2.16 1.31
CA GLN A 69 -10.95 -2.07 0.89
C GLN A 69 -11.07 -2.32 -0.63
N TRP A 70 -9.93 -2.44 -1.32
CA TRP A 70 -9.80 -2.91 -2.71
C TRP A 70 -10.61 -2.08 -3.70
N HIS A 71 -10.49 -0.75 -3.61
CA HIS A 71 -11.01 0.12 -4.66
C HIS A 71 -10.15 -0.02 -5.93
N TRP A 72 -10.74 0.26 -7.10
CA TRP A 72 -10.07 0.11 -8.40
C TRP A 72 -8.71 0.85 -8.50
N HIS A 73 -8.56 1.99 -7.83
CA HIS A 73 -7.30 2.72 -7.76
C HIS A 73 -6.19 1.97 -7.00
N GLU A 74 -6.55 1.24 -5.94
CA GLU A 74 -5.62 0.48 -5.12
C GLU A 74 -5.07 -0.72 -5.89
N TYR A 75 -5.91 -1.36 -6.70
CA TYR A 75 -5.48 -2.40 -7.64
C TYR A 75 -4.46 -1.90 -8.65
N ILE A 76 -4.69 -0.74 -9.27
CA ILE A 76 -3.76 -0.16 -10.25
C ILE A 76 -2.42 0.15 -9.57
N LEU A 77 -2.44 0.77 -8.40
CA LEU A 77 -1.22 1.10 -7.64
C LEU A 77 -0.49 -0.16 -7.19
N ALA A 78 -1.19 -1.20 -6.74
CA ALA A 78 -0.60 -2.50 -6.41
C ALA A 78 0.08 -3.14 -7.63
N ILE A 79 -0.54 -3.11 -8.81
CA ILE A 79 0.05 -3.63 -10.06
C ILE A 79 1.31 -2.85 -10.45
N VAL A 80 1.28 -1.51 -10.35
CA VAL A 80 2.48 -0.68 -10.61
C VAL A 80 3.61 -1.05 -9.64
N ASN A 81 3.29 -1.25 -8.37
CA ASN A 81 4.24 -1.68 -7.36
C ASN A 81 4.84 -3.06 -7.69
N MET A 82 4.01 -4.03 -8.12
CA MET A 82 4.47 -5.35 -8.56
C MET A 82 5.42 -5.28 -9.77
N ILE A 83 5.10 -4.45 -10.76
CA ILE A 83 5.96 -4.25 -11.93
C ILE A 83 7.32 -3.70 -11.49
N ALA A 84 7.35 -2.76 -10.54
CA ALA A 84 8.60 -2.19 -10.03
C ALA A 84 9.47 -3.24 -9.32
N VAL A 85 8.86 -4.17 -8.57
CA VAL A 85 9.57 -5.26 -7.88
C VAL A 85 10.11 -6.27 -8.90
N ILE A 86 9.34 -6.62 -9.92
CA ILE A 86 9.81 -7.52 -10.98
C ILE A 86 10.95 -6.88 -11.78
N PHE A 87 10.84 -5.59 -12.11
CA PHE A 87 11.91 -4.84 -12.77
C PHE A 87 13.18 -4.81 -11.91
N MET A 88 13.04 -4.58 -10.61
CA MET A 88 14.15 -4.67 -9.65
C MET A 88 14.78 -6.07 -9.65
N ALA A 89 13.97 -7.11 -9.47
CA ALA A 89 14.43 -8.50 -9.40
C ALA A 89 15.16 -8.96 -10.68
N ASN A 90 14.74 -8.45 -11.84
CA ASN A 90 15.37 -8.73 -13.13
C ASN A 90 16.66 -7.94 -13.36
N THR A 91 16.84 -6.80 -12.71
CA THR A 91 18.03 -5.95 -12.82
C THR A 91 19.08 -6.22 -11.74
N ILE A 92 18.75 -7.06 -10.75
CA ILE A 92 19.70 -7.63 -9.78
C ILE A 92 20.82 -8.35 -10.54
N ASN A 93 22.03 -7.78 -10.48
CA ASN A 93 23.23 -8.28 -11.14
C ASN A 93 24.42 -8.20 -10.16
N ALA A 94 25.41 -9.07 -10.31
CA ALA A 94 26.63 -9.09 -9.49
C ALA A 94 27.47 -7.81 -9.64
N GLN A 95 27.34 -7.10 -10.77
CA GLN A 95 28.01 -5.81 -10.98
C GLN A 95 27.23 -4.67 -10.30
N TRP A 96 27.74 -4.20 -9.16
CA TRP A 96 27.16 -3.10 -8.37
C TRP A 96 26.80 -1.86 -9.20
N ASN A 97 27.68 -1.43 -10.11
CA ASN A 97 27.47 -0.25 -10.95
C ASN A 97 26.22 -0.37 -11.84
N GLN A 98 25.91 -1.58 -12.31
CA GLN A 98 24.72 -1.83 -13.14
C GLN A 98 23.47 -2.01 -12.30
N MET A 99 23.59 -2.53 -11.07
CA MET A 99 22.46 -2.76 -10.16
C MET A 99 22.00 -1.49 -9.46
N PHE A 100 22.91 -0.58 -9.10
CA PHE A 100 22.62 0.55 -8.21
C PHE A 100 21.50 1.45 -8.72
N VAL A 101 21.60 1.94 -9.96
CA VAL A 101 20.61 2.87 -10.54
C VAL A 101 19.22 2.23 -10.67
N PRO A 102 19.04 1.08 -11.34
CA PRO A 102 17.72 0.46 -11.48
C PRO A 102 17.13 0.06 -10.13
N PHE A 103 17.95 -0.40 -9.18
CA PHE A 103 17.51 -0.71 -7.81
C PHE A 103 16.92 0.53 -7.12
N ASN A 104 17.64 1.66 -7.12
CA ASN A 104 17.16 2.88 -6.47
C ASN A 104 15.90 3.45 -7.14
N ILE A 105 15.80 3.39 -8.47
CA ILE A 105 14.61 3.83 -9.20
C ILE A 105 13.40 2.96 -8.82
N SER A 106 13.56 1.63 -8.81
CA SER A 106 12.50 0.72 -8.34
C SER A 106 12.07 1.05 -6.92
N MET A 107 13.02 1.24 -6.00
CA MET A 107 12.71 1.58 -4.62
C MET A 107 11.93 2.89 -4.49
N LEU A 108 12.29 3.92 -5.26
CA LEU A 108 11.55 5.18 -5.30
C LEU A 108 10.11 4.98 -5.81
N VAL A 109 9.93 4.18 -6.86
CA VAL A 109 8.60 3.88 -7.40
C VAL A 109 7.75 3.11 -6.38
N MET A 110 8.32 2.11 -5.71
CA MET A 110 7.62 1.31 -4.70
C MET A 110 7.20 2.18 -3.51
N LEU A 111 8.12 2.98 -2.96
CA LEU A 111 7.83 3.87 -1.83
C LEU A 111 6.85 4.98 -2.21
N SER A 112 7.00 5.59 -3.39
CA SER A 112 6.07 6.63 -3.86
C SER A 112 4.65 6.07 -4.04
N THR A 113 4.54 4.82 -4.48
CA THR A 113 3.25 4.14 -4.65
C THR A 113 2.56 3.93 -3.31
N VAL A 114 3.29 3.43 -2.30
CA VAL A 114 2.76 3.28 -0.93
C VAL A 114 2.40 4.65 -0.34
N PHE A 115 3.22 5.67 -0.58
CA PHE A 115 2.94 7.03 -0.13
C PHE A 115 1.65 7.58 -0.75
N VAL A 116 1.44 7.41 -2.06
CA VAL A 116 0.21 7.81 -2.76
C VAL A 116 -1.00 7.07 -2.21
N LEU A 117 -0.88 5.77 -1.95
CA LEU A 117 -1.93 4.97 -1.30
C LEU A 117 -2.33 5.56 0.06
N TYR A 118 -1.35 5.87 0.92
CA TYR A 118 -1.61 6.55 2.19
C TYR A 118 -2.26 7.94 2.02
N LEU A 119 -1.82 8.74 1.04
CA LEU A 119 -2.43 10.05 0.77
C LEU A 119 -3.89 9.95 0.33
N ILE A 120 -4.22 8.96 -0.52
CA ILE A 120 -5.59 8.70 -0.94
C ILE A 120 -6.44 8.32 0.27
N GLN A 121 -5.94 7.42 1.14
CA GLN A 121 -6.65 7.00 2.34
C GLN A 121 -6.94 8.17 3.30
N VAL A 122 -5.96 9.05 3.53
CA VAL A 122 -6.13 10.24 4.37
C VAL A 122 -7.21 11.16 3.80
N LYS A 123 -7.24 11.37 2.48
CA LYS A 123 -8.27 12.17 1.82
C LYS A 123 -9.66 11.56 1.95
N GLN A 124 -9.78 10.23 1.86
CA GLN A 124 -11.08 9.55 1.99
C GLN A 124 -11.64 9.65 3.41
N HIS A 125 -10.82 9.44 4.44
CA HIS A 125 -11.24 9.60 5.84
C HIS A 125 -11.59 11.06 6.18
N GLY A 126 -10.78 12.03 5.76
CA GLY A 126 -11.07 13.45 5.98
C GLY A 126 -12.35 13.91 5.27
N THR A 127 -12.63 13.38 4.07
CA THR A 127 -13.87 13.70 3.34
C THR A 127 -15.10 13.11 4.02
N PHE A 128 -14.99 11.90 4.61
CA PHE A 128 -16.09 11.28 5.34
C PHE A 128 -16.45 12.04 6.62
N ASP A 129 -15.45 12.51 7.37
CA ASP A 129 -15.66 13.33 8.57
C ASP A 129 -16.25 14.71 8.24
N ILE A 130 -15.81 15.34 7.13
CA ILE A 130 -16.37 16.62 6.66
C ILE A 130 -17.80 16.45 6.14
N ALA A 131 -18.10 15.38 5.39
CA ALA A 131 -19.43 15.08 4.90
C ALA A 131 -20.40 14.72 6.05
N ALA A 132 -19.94 13.97 7.05
CA ALA A 132 -20.70 13.70 8.28
C ALA A 132 -20.93 14.98 9.10
N GLY A 133 -19.91 15.83 9.23
CA GLY A 133 -20.01 17.13 9.91
C GLY A 133 -21.01 18.10 9.28
N ASN A 134 -21.14 18.11 7.95
CA ASN A 134 -22.11 18.95 7.24
C ASN A 134 -23.52 18.32 7.17
N SER A 135 -23.64 17.00 7.25
CA SER A 135 -24.95 16.32 7.19
C SER A 135 -25.67 16.27 8.54
N ILE A 136 -24.97 16.39 9.68
CA ILE A 136 -25.60 16.49 11.01
C ILE A 136 -26.43 17.78 11.18
N PRO A 137 -25.92 18.98 10.83
CA PRO A 137 -26.74 20.21 10.80
C PRO A 137 -27.91 20.12 9.82
N ASP A 138 -27.69 19.56 8.62
CA ASP A 138 -28.72 19.44 7.59
C ASP A 138 -29.84 18.45 7.98
N THR A 139 -29.50 17.33 8.62
CA THR A 139 -30.50 16.37 9.13
C THR A 139 -31.27 16.95 10.31
N PHE A 140 -30.61 17.71 11.19
CA PHE A 140 -31.28 18.41 12.28
C PHE A 140 -32.26 19.46 11.75
N ASN A 141 -31.85 20.28 10.78
CA ASN A 141 -32.73 21.26 10.12
C ASN A 141 -33.90 20.59 9.40
N ARG A 142 -33.68 19.45 8.72
CA ARG A 142 -34.77 18.67 8.12
C ARG A 142 -35.75 18.13 9.16
N MET A 143 -35.27 17.59 10.28
CA MET A 143 -36.13 17.11 11.37
C MET A 143 -36.94 18.26 11.98
N PHE A 144 -36.30 19.40 12.23
CA PHE A 144 -36.97 20.59 12.77
C PHE A 144 -38.07 21.09 11.82
N ASN A 145 -37.78 21.15 10.51
CA ASN A 145 -38.73 21.65 9.52
C ASN A 145 -39.92 20.68 9.31
N ILE A 146 -39.68 19.36 9.41
CA ILE A 146 -40.74 18.35 9.40
C ILE A 146 -41.62 18.46 10.66
N TYR A 147 -41.02 18.72 11.82
CA TYR A 147 -41.76 18.90 13.07
C TYR A 147 -42.63 20.16 13.05
N TYR A 148 -42.08 21.29 12.59
CA TYR A 148 -42.82 22.54 12.46
C TYR A 148 -43.90 22.51 11.38
N SER A 149 -43.67 21.82 10.26
CA SER A 149 -44.71 21.65 9.22
C SER A 149 -45.84 20.69 9.61
N SER A 150 -45.54 19.66 10.42
CA SER A 150 -46.58 18.78 11.00
C SER A 150 -47.39 19.47 12.10
N PHE A 151 -46.76 20.28 12.96
CA PHE A 151 -47.47 21.03 14.01
C PHE A 151 -48.22 22.25 13.46
N GLY A 152 -47.65 22.97 12.48
CA GLY A 152 -48.26 24.15 11.88
C GLY A 152 -49.57 23.86 11.13
N ASN A 153 -49.72 22.66 10.56
CA ASN A 153 -50.99 22.24 9.94
C ASN A 153 -52.06 21.77 10.95
N SER A 154 -51.71 21.60 12.23
CA SER A 154 -52.64 21.19 13.30
C SER A 154 -53.25 22.38 14.07
N ILE A 155 -52.70 23.58 13.90
CA ILE A 155 -53.19 24.81 14.53
C ILE A 155 -53.44 25.81 13.42
N GLY A 156 -54.64 25.72 12.83
CA GLY A 156 -55.15 26.71 11.90
C GLY A 156 -55.21 28.07 12.57
N PHE A 157 -54.21 28.90 12.32
CA PHE A 157 -54.38 30.34 12.25
C PHE A 157 -54.30 30.70 10.76
N SER A 158 -55.49 30.84 10.17
CA SER A 158 -55.73 31.74 9.04
C SER A 158 -55.49 33.19 9.46
#